data_AF-X6N035-F1
#
_entry.id   AF-X6N035-F1
#
_cell.length_a   1.000
_cell.length_b   1.000
_cell.length_c   1.000
_cell.angle_alpha   90.00
_cell.angle_beta   90.00
_cell.angle_gamma   90.00
#
_symmetry.space_group_name_H-M   'P 1'
#
loop_
_entity.id
_entity.type
_entity.pdbx_description
1 polymer ?
#
loop_
_entity_poly.entity_id
_entity_poly.type
_entity_poly.pdbx_seq_one_letter_code
_entity_poly.pdbx_strand_id
1 'polypeptide(L)'
;MKTLEQIIVGLGKRFEAEMTEELLQLLERTAAHINRFVREVTLQSFESICKSHSSKGLEKVGIRIAKVIRAGLSDNWSQVRYASSLAARAFFDTVVVEHHREYFPILLPPLCLNRYYTAAGVRIHVLESWKKLVFSQGLESGAGLVAEFIDDIVVYFAQQARADNHTVRQAACHCIVELATKVDHQAVSKHVTTLVEALMACFKDEAWAVRDAACIGLLLCFTFRVCQI
;
A
#
# COMPACT_ATOMS: atom_id res chain seq x y z
N MET A 1 -0.90 24.35 3.95
CA MET A 1 -0.85 22.94 4.41
C MET A 1 0.07 22.76 5.62
N LYS A 2 1.33 23.22 5.63
CA LYS A 2 2.22 22.99 6.79
C LYS A 2 1.71 23.60 8.09
N THR A 3 1.14 24.82 8.03
CA THR A 3 0.48 25.45 9.19
C THR A 3 -0.66 24.60 9.74
N LEU A 4 -1.47 23.98 8.87
CA LEU A 4 -2.56 23.11 9.28
C LEU A 4 -2.03 21.86 10.00
N GLU A 5 -0.98 21.25 9.48
CA GLU A 5 -0.33 20.11 10.15
C GLU A 5 0.20 20.48 11.54
N GLN A 6 0.81 21.65 11.71
CA GLN A 6 1.23 22.14 13.03
C GLN A 6 0.06 22.41 13.97
N ILE A 7 -1.08 22.90 13.46
CA ILE A 7 -2.32 23.08 14.24
C ILE A 7 -2.85 21.72 14.73
N ILE A 8 -2.89 20.70 13.86
CA ILE A 8 -3.32 19.34 14.21
C ILE A 8 -2.45 18.77 15.34
N VAL A 9 -1.13 18.90 15.21
CA VAL A 9 -0.17 18.44 16.20
C VAL A 9 -0.33 19.19 17.53
N GLY A 10 -0.48 20.52 17.47
CA GLY A 10 -0.64 21.36 18.67
C GLY A 10 -1.95 21.10 19.42
N LEU A 11 -3.04 20.77 18.71
CA LEU A 11 -4.31 20.42 19.33
C LEU A 11 -4.34 18.99 19.87
N GLY A 12 -3.53 18.08 19.31
CA GLY A 12 -3.50 16.68 19.68
C GLY A 12 -4.89 16.06 19.63
N LYS A 13 -5.29 15.34 20.70
CA LYS A 13 -6.60 14.68 20.78
C LYS A 13 -7.81 15.61 20.65
N ARG A 14 -7.65 16.91 20.93
CA ARG A 14 -8.73 17.89 20.77
C ARG A 14 -9.09 18.12 19.31
N PHE A 15 -8.18 17.81 18.37
CA PHE A 15 -8.41 18.00 16.96
C PHE A 15 -9.54 17.11 16.40
N GLU A 16 -9.87 15.99 17.05
CA GLU A 16 -10.97 15.11 16.61
C GLU A 16 -12.30 15.87 16.49
N ALA A 17 -12.56 16.83 17.38
CA ALA A 17 -13.78 17.66 17.34
C ALA A 17 -13.77 18.70 16.20
N GLU A 18 -12.60 19.02 15.65
CA GLU A 18 -12.40 20.02 14.60
C GLU A 18 -12.41 19.40 13.19
N MET A 19 -12.49 18.07 13.09
CA MET A 19 -12.56 17.37 11.81
C MET A 19 -13.95 17.50 11.19
N THR A 20 -14.20 18.61 10.51
CA THR A 20 -15.45 18.81 9.77
C THR A 20 -15.42 18.13 8.40
N GLU A 21 -16.60 17.95 7.81
CA GLU A 21 -16.75 17.38 6.47
C GLU A 21 -16.05 18.25 5.41
N GLU A 22 -16.16 19.58 5.52
CA GLU A 22 -15.53 20.53 4.61
C GLU A 22 -14.00 20.44 4.66
N LEU A 23 -13.46 20.28 5.88
CA LEU A 23 -12.02 20.11 6.06
C LEU A 23 -11.54 18.79 5.46
N LEU A 24 -12.26 17.69 5.69
CA LEU A 24 -11.92 16.40 5.11
C LEU A 24 -11.96 16.44 3.58
N GLN A 25 -12.98 17.05 2.98
CA GLN A 25 -13.06 17.23 1.52
C GLN A 25 -11.96 18.13 0.96
N LEU A 26 -11.54 19.16 1.70
CA LEU A 26 -10.38 19.97 1.32
C LEU A 26 -9.11 19.11 1.30
N LEU A 27 -8.87 18.31 2.35
CA LEU A 27 -7.71 17.43 2.44
C LEU A 27 -7.70 16.36 1.34
N GLU A 28 -8.85 15.76 1.02
CA GLU A 28 -8.98 14.80 -0.07
C GLU A 28 -8.61 15.43 -1.42
N ARG A 29 -9.05 16.66 -1.69
CA ARG A 29 -8.68 17.39 -2.90
C ARG A 29 -7.19 17.73 -2.95
N THR A 30 -6.60 18.17 -1.83
CA THR A 30 -5.18 18.51 -1.79
C THR A 30 -4.28 17.28 -1.89
N ALA A 31 -4.75 16.11 -1.45
CA ALA A 31 -4.05 14.84 -1.62
C ALA A 31 -3.95 14.41 -3.10
N ALA A 32 -4.85 14.89 -3.97
CA ALA A 32 -4.82 14.65 -5.41
C ALA A 32 -4.23 15.83 -6.22
N HIS A 33 -3.68 16.85 -5.55
CA HIS A 33 -3.19 18.06 -6.21
C HIS A 33 -2.01 17.78 -7.15
N ILE A 34 -1.88 18.47 -8.29
CA ILE A 34 -0.81 18.24 -9.28
C ILE A 34 0.61 18.42 -8.71
N ASN A 35 0.77 19.37 -7.78
CA ASN A 35 2.04 19.63 -7.11
C ASN A 35 2.33 18.57 -6.01
N ARG A 36 3.42 17.83 -6.19
CA ARG A 36 3.87 16.77 -5.26
C ARG A 36 4.05 17.25 -3.81
N PHE A 37 4.51 18.49 -3.59
CA PHE A 37 4.75 19.03 -2.25
C PHE A 37 3.44 19.28 -1.49
N VAL A 38 2.36 19.63 -2.22
CA VAL A 38 1.03 19.77 -1.62
C VAL A 38 0.51 18.40 -1.18
N ARG A 39 0.67 17.37 -2.03
CA ARG A 39 0.28 16.00 -1.68
C ARG A 39 1.07 15.45 -0.49
N GLU A 40 2.39 15.65 -0.49
CA GLU A 40 3.27 15.25 0.59
C GLU A 40 2.84 15.83 1.95
N VAL A 41 2.68 17.16 2.04
CA VAL A 41 2.28 17.81 3.29
C VAL A 41 0.84 17.44 3.68
N THR A 42 -0.02 17.15 2.70
CA THR A 42 -1.37 16.63 2.99
C THR A 42 -1.31 15.25 3.64
N LEU A 43 -0.47 14.34 3.15
CA LEU A 43 -0.31 13.01 3.75
C LEU A 43 0.36 13.07 5.13
N GLN A 44 1.31 13.98 5.34
CA GLN A 44 1.81 14.29 6.69
C GLN A 44 0.69 14.80 7.61
N SER A 45 -0.25 15.58 7.07
CA SER A 45 -1.43 16.01 7.84
C SER A 45 -2.31 14.81 8.20
N PHE A 46 -2.52 13.85 7.28
CA PHE A 46 -3.25 12.60 7.57
C PHE A 46 -2.55 11.73 8.63
N GLU A 47 -1.23 11.68 8.66
CA GLU A 47 -0.49 11.03 9.75
C GLU A 47 -0.82 11.66 11.11
N SER A 48 -0.74 13.00 11.19
CA SER A 48 -1.09 13.74 12.42
C SER A 48 -2.56 13.57 12.79
N ILE A 49 -3.46 13.54 11.81
CA ILE A 49 -4.89 13.28 12.00
C ILE A 49 -5.11 11.93 12.66
N CYS A 50 -4.53 10.85 12.10
CA CYS A 50 -4.63 9.51 12.66
C CYS A 50 -4.16 9.51 14.12
N LYS A 51 -2.99 10.08 14.41
CA LYS A 51 -2.43 10.16 15.78
C LYS A 51 -3.32 10.97 16.73
N SER A 52 -4.01 11.98 16.22
CA SER A 52 -4.90 12.85 16.99
C SER A 52 -6.31 12.29 17.19
N HIS A 53 -6.73 11.23 16.50
CA HIS A 53 -8.06 10.63 16.68
C HIS A 53 -8.06 9.49 17.70
N SER A 54 -9.23 9.22 18.28
CA SER A 54 -9.57 7.94 18.89
C SER A 54 -9.87 6.88 17.81
N SER A 55 -9.79 5.58 18.13
CA SER A 55 -10.17 4.52 17.17
C SER A 55 -11.59 4.72 16.65
N LYS A 56 -12.55 4.93 17.56
CA LYS A 56 -13.97 5.15 17.21
C LYS A 56 -14.20 6.39 16.35
N GLY A 57 -13.45 7.46 16.60
CA GLY A 57 -13.49 8.67 15.77
C GLY A 57 -12.97 8.41 14.37
N LEU A 58 -11.83 7.73 14.28
CA LEU A 58 -11.17 7.41 13.02
C LEU A 58 -11.99 6.45 12.16
N GLU A 59 -12.64 5.46 12.77
CA GLU A 59 -13.52 4.48 12.09
C GLU A 59 -14.65 5.15 11.29
N LYS A 60 -15.23 6.25 11.78
CA LYS A 60 -16.31 6.98 11.09
C LYS A 60 -15.90 7.51 9.70
N VAL A 61 -14.62 7.83 9.55
CA VAL A 61 -14.04 8.38 8.31
C VAL A 61 -12.97 7.44 7.72
N GLY A 62 -12.81 6.24 8.28
CA GLY A 62 -11.66 5.38 8.07
C GLY A 62 -11.49 4.96 6.62
N ILE A 63 -12.60 4.62 5.94
CA ILE A 63 -12.58 4.22 4.53
C ILE A 63 -12.11 5.36 3.62
N ARG A 64 -12.50 6.60 3.93
CA ARG A 64 -12.08 7.78 3.16
C ARG A 64 -10.59 8.04 3.33
N ILE A 65 -10.12 8.03 4.58
CA ILE A 65 -8.71 8.18 4.91
C ILE A 65 -7.88 7.05 4.27
N ALA A 66 -8.33 5.81 4.36
CA ALA A 66 -7.67 4.65 3.74
C ALA A 66 -7.55 4.81 2.22
N LYS A 67 -8.57 5.34 1.54
CA LYS A 67 -8.50 5.63 0.09
C LYS A 67 -7.47 6.72 -0.24
N VAL A 68 -7.39 7.77 0.57
CA VAL A 68 -6.37 8.82 0.40
C VAL A 68 -4.96 8.26 0.61
N ILE A 69 -4.77 7.48 1.66
CA ILE A 69 -3.47 6.83 1.95
C ILE A 69 -3.11 5.85 0.83
N ARG A 70 -4.05 5.05 0.31
CA ARG A 70 -3.81 4.18 -0.85
C ARG A 70 -3.32 4.97 -2.06
N ALA A 71 -3.93 6.12 -2.36
CA ALA A 71 -3.51 6.97 -3.46
C ALA A 71 -2.07 7.47 -3.26
N GLY A 72 -1.74 7.94 -2.06
CA GLY A 72 -0.37 8.37 -1.72
C GLY A 72 0.66 7.25 -1.77
N LEU A 73 0.31 6.03 -1.33
CA LEU A 73 1.16 4.85 -1.42
C LEU A 73 1.39 4.39 -2.86
N SER A 74 0.56 4.86 -3.80
CA SER A 74 0.64 4.59 -5.23
C SER A 74 1.27 5.73 -6.03
N ASP A 75 1.69 6.82 -5.38
CA ASP A 75 2.19 8.03 -6.06
C ASP A 75 3.49 7.77 -6.83
N ASN A 76 3.78 8.54 -7.89
CA ASN A 76 5.03 8.38 -8.63
C ASN A 76 6.27 8.88 -7.87
N TRP A 77 6.09 9.77 -6.88
CA TRP A 77 7.16 10.38 -6.11
C TRP A 77 7.41 9.62 -4.80
N SER A 78 8.67 9.27 -4.56
CA SER A 78 9.08 8.54 -3.36
C SER A 78 8.80 9.31 -2.06
N GLN A 79 8.90 10.65 -2.07
CA GLN A 79 8.57 11.49 -0.91
C GLN A 79 7.10 11.37 -0.53
N VAL A 80 6.21 11.37 -1.52
CA VAL A 80 4.76 11.24 -1.30
C VAL A 80 4.43 9.83 -0.81
N ARG A 81 5.04 8.78 -1.40
CA ARG A 81 4.92 7.40 -0.90
C ARG A 81 5.38 7.26 0.54
N TYR A 82 6.49 7.91 0.90
CA TYR A 82 7.03 7.87 2.26
C TYR A 82 6.07 8.53 3.25
N ALA A 83 5.58 9.73 2.95
CA ALA A 83 4.57 10.41 3.76
C ALA A 83 3.29 9.56 3.91
N SER A 84 2.85 8.90 2.83
CA SER A 84 1.70 7.99 2.91
C SER A 84 1.97 6.74 3.76
N SER A 85 3.20 6.24 3.76
CA SER A 85 3.59 5.08 4.56
C SER A 85 3.57 5.40 6.05
N LEU A 86 3.99 6.62 6.43
CA LEU A 86 3.86 7.13 7.80
C LEU A 86 2.38 7.24 8.20
N ALA A 87 1.53 7.80 7.34
CA ALA A 87 0.10 7.89 7.57
C ALA A 87 -0.57 6.51 7.70
N ALA A 88 -0.18 5.53 6.87
CA ALA A 88 -0.68 4.17 6.93
C ALA A 88 -0.33 3.48 8.26
N ARG A 89 0.92 3.64 8.72
CA ARG A 89 1.34 3.13 10.04
C ARG A 89 0.53 3.79 11.16
N ALA A 90 0.43 5.12 11.16
CA ALA A 90 -0.35 5.85 12.15
C ALA A 90 -1.83 5.43 12.17
N PHE A 91 -2.40 5.15 11.00
CA PHE A 91 -3.77 4.65 10.86
C PHE A 91 -3.95 3.30 11.57
N PHE A 92 -3.15 2.28 11.22
CA PHE A 92 -3.25 0.96 11.85
C PHE A 92 -2.81 0.93 13.31
N ASP A 93 -1.95 1.86 13.74
CA ASP A 93 -1.59 2.04 15.15
C ASP A 93 -2.73 2.66 15.98
N THR A 94 -3.69 3.31 15.32
CA THR A 94 -4.83 3.98 15.98
C THR A 94 -6.11 3.16 15.94
N VAL A 95 -6.39 2.52 14.80
CA VAL A 95 -7.54 1.62 14.66
C VAL A 95 -7.30 0.34 15.47
N VAL A 96 -8.29 -0.11 16.22
CA VAL A 96 -8.23 -1.38 16.96
C VAL A 96 -8.06 -2.57 16.01
N VAL A 97 -7.28 -3.56 16.44
CA VAL A 97 -6.84 -4.71 15.62
C VAL A 97 -8.02 -5.45 14.99
N GLU A 98 -9.13 -5.56 15.71
CA GLU A 98 -10.36 -6.24 15.30
C GLU A 98 -10.98 -5.63 14.04
N HIS A 99 -10.80 -4.33 13.82
CA HIS A 99 -11.33 -3.60 12.67
C HIS A 99 -10.32 -3.48 11.52
N HIS A 100 -9.08 -3.97 11.67
CA HIS A 100 -8.06 -3.86 10.60
C HIS A 100 -8.50 -4.54 9.31
N ARG A 101 -9.21 -5.66 9.41
CA ARG A 101 -9.70 -6.45 8.27
C ARG A 101 -10.59 -5.65 7.32
N GLU A 102 -11.30 -4.64 7.82
CA GLU A 102 -12.14 -3.74 7.00
C GLU A 102 -11.31 -2.88 6.03
N TYR A 103 -10.05 -2.61 6.38
CA TYR A 103 -9.17 -1.72 5.63
C TYR A 103 -8.13 -2.46 4.78
N PHE A 104 -7.95 -3.76 5.00
CA PHE A 104 -7.00 -4.57 4.25
C PHE A 104 -7.25 -4.59 2.74
N PRO A 105 -8.48 -4.72 2.21
CA PRO A 105 -8.72 -4.63 0.77
C PRO A 105 -8.19 -3.33 0.12
N ILE A 106 -8.07 -2.25 0.91
CA ILE A 106 -7.63 -0.94 0.43
C ILE A 106 -6.12 -0.74 0.63
N LEU A 107 -5.60 -1.05 1.82
CA LEU A 107 -4.25 -0.68 2.24
C LEU A 107 -3.25 -1.83 2.19
N LEU A 108 -3.70 -3.08 2.29
CA LEU A 108 -2.81 -4.23 2.29
C LEU A 108 -2.04 -4.37 0.95
N PRO A 109 -2.70 -4.31 -0.23
CA PRO A 109 -1.97 -4.40 -1.50
C PRO A 109 -0.85 -3.37 -1.70
N PRO A 110 -1.08 -2.05 -1.51
CA PRO A 110 -0.02 -1.07 -1.65
C PRO A 110 1.08 -1.20 -0.57
N LEU A 111 0.75 -1.64 0.65
CA LEU A 111 1.77 -1.93 1.67
C LEU A 111 2.67 -3.09 1.24
N CYS A 112 2.10 -4.18 0.70
CA CYS A 112 2.89 -5.29 0.18
C CYS A 112 3.85 -4.84 -0.92
N LEU A 113 3.37 -4.02 -1.87
CA LEU A 113 4.18 -3.52 -2.98
C LEU A 113 5.35 -2.65 -2.52
N ASN A 114 5.09 -1.71 -1.61
CA ASN A 114 6.12 -0.75 -1.20
C ASN A 114 7.29 -1.38 -0.43
N ARG A 115 7.20 -2.65 0.00
CA ARG A 115 8.34 -3.45 0.50
C ARG A 115 9.39 -3.76 -0.57
N TYR A 116 9.05 -3.63 -1.85
CA TYR A 116 9.96 -3.84 -2.98
C TYR A 116 10.27 -2.56 -3.74
N TYR A 117 9.75 -1.41 -3.29
CA TYR A 117 10.00 -0.14 -3.95
C TYR A 117 11.49 0.26 -3.84
N THR A 118 12.03 0.88 -4.90
CA THR A 118 13.46 1.15 -5.04
C THR A 118 14.01 2.11 -3.97
N ALA A 119 13.20 3.08 -3.52
CA ALA A 119 13.63 4.04 -2.51
C ALA A 119 13.76 3.38 -1.12
N ALA A 120 15.00 3.31 -0.62
CA ALA A 120 15.32 2.61 0.64
C ALA A 120 14.50 3.11 1.83
N GLY A 121 14.27 4.43 1.96
CA GLY A 121 13.48 5.00 3.05
C GLY A 121 12.04 4.49 3.08
N VAL A 122 11.38 4.43 1.91
CA VAL A 122 10.03 3.85 1.78
C VAL A 122 10.06 2.37 2.14
N ARG A 123 10.99 1.61 1.53
CA ARG A 123 11.09 0.17 1.72
C ARG A 123 11.31 -0.22 3.18
N ILE A 124 12.27 0.39 3.85
CA ILE A 124 12.62 0.09 5.25
C ILE A 124 11.42 0.38 6.15
N HIS A 125 10.85 1.58 6.01
CA HIS A 125 9.71 1.98 6.83
C HIS A 125 8.48 1.08 6.62
N VAL A 126 8.16 0.73 5.38
CA VAL A 126 7.03 -0.16 5.08
C VAL A 126 7.30 -1.58 5.56
N LEU A 127 8.53 -2.09 5.45
CA LEU A 127 8.89 -3.41 5.96
C LEU A 127 8.75 -3.52 7.48
N GLU A 128 9.16 -2.50 8.23
CA GLU A 128 8.95 -2.43 9.67
C GLU A 128 7.46 -2.34 10.03
N SER A 129 6.71 -1.50 9.31
CA SER A 129 5.26 -1.36 9.50
C SER A 129 4.54 -2.68 9.23
N TRP A 130 4.95 -3.39 8.18
CA TRP A 130 4.44 -4.71 7.82
C TRP A 130 4.66 -5.72 8.94
N LYS A 131 5.88 -5.81 9.49
CA LYS A 131 6.18 -6.71 10.60
C LYS A 131 5.29 -6.41 11.80
N LYS A 132 5.18 -5.13 12.18
CA LYS A 132 4.31 -4.70 13.28
C LYS A 132 2.85 -5.08 13.04
N LEU A 133 2.35 -4.83 11.83
CA LEU A 133 0.98 -5.15 11.44
C LEU A 133 0.72 -6.66 11.52
N VAL A 134 1.57 -7.49 10.91
CA VAL A 134 1.43 -8.95 10.94
C VAL A 134 1.43 -9.49 12.37
N PHE A 135 2.38 -9.05 13.22
CA PHE A 135 2.42 -9.48 14.61
C PHE A 135 1.21 -8.99 15.42
N SER A 136 0.69 -7.79 15.13
CA SER A 136 -0.53 -7.28 15.79
C SER A 136 -1.76 -8.14 15.48
N GLN A 137 -1.77 -8.84 14.34
CA GLN A 137 -2.81 -9.79 13.96
C GLN A 137 -2.62 -11.18 14.60
N GLY A 138 -1.60 -11.37 15.45
CA GLY A 138 -1.28 -12.66 16.06
C GLY A 138 -0.68 -13.67 15.07
N LEU A 139 -0.16 -13.21 13.93
CA LEU A 139 0.39 -14.06 12.88
C LEU A 139 1.92 -14.12 12.96
N GLU A 140 2.49 -15.31 12.76
CA GLU A 140 3.95 -15.49 12.66
C GLU A 140 4.51 -15.03 11.31
N SER A 141 3.69 -15.12 10.26
CA SER A 141 4.01 -14.64 8.92
C SER A 141 2.80 -14.02 8.26
N GLY A 142 3.04 -13.08 7.35
CA GLY A 142 1.95 -12.44 6.62
C GLY A 142 1.50 -13.21 5.37
N ALA A 143 2.01 -14.43 5.12
CA ALA A 143 1.63 -15.22 3.95
C ALA A 143 0.14 -15.60 3.96
N GLY A 144 -0.37 -16.04 5.13
CA GLY A 144 -1.79 -16.34 5.31
C GLY A 144 -2.68 -15.09 5.13
N LEU A 145 -2.23 -13.94 5.64
CA LEU A 145 -2.93 -12.67 5.44
C LEU A 145 -2.98 -12.28 3.96
N VAL A 146 -1.89 -12.45 3.22
CA VAL A 146 -1.86 -12.21 1.77
C VAL A 146 -2.76 -13.19 1.02
N ALA A 147 -2.79 -14.46 1.41
CA ALA A 147 -3.65 -15.48 0.80
C ALA A 147 -5.14 -15.15 0.98
N GLU A 148 -5.51 -14.63 2.16
CA GLU A 148 -6.90 -14.26 2.45
C GLU A 148 -7.40 -13.12 1.57
N PHE A 149 -6.57 -12.11 1.32
CA PHE A 149 -6.92 -10.93 0.51
C PHE A 149 -6.33 -11.02 -0.91
N ILE A 150 -6.14 -12.23 -1.43
CA ILE A 150 -5.40 -12.47 -2.68
C ILE A 150 -6.06 -11.80 -3.89
N ASP A 151 -7.39 -11.74 -3.93
CA ASP A 151 -8.14 -11.12 -5.03
C ASP A 151 -7.78 -9.63 -5.19
N ASP A 152 -7.84 -8.86 -4.09
CA ASP A 152 -7.48 -7.44 -4.09
C ASP A 152 -6.00 -7.21 -4.39
N ILE A 153 -5.13 -8.10 -3.87
CA ILE A 153 -3.68 -8.04 -4.06
C ILE A 153 -3.30 -8.25 -5.52
N VAL A 154 -3.84 -9.29 -6.16
CA VAL A 154 -3.56 -9.62 -7.57
C VAL A 154 -4.05 -8.50 -8.47
N VAL A 155 -5.27 -8.01 -8.26
CA VAL A 155 -5.83 -6.89 -9.04
C VAL A 155 -4.92 -5.67 -8.94
N TYR A 156 -4.48 -5.32 -7.74
CA TYR A 156 -3.58 -4.19 -7.53
C TYR A 156 -2.20 -4.41 -8.17
N PHE A 157 -1.56 -5.57 -8.00
CA PHE A 157 -0.25 -5.83 -8.60
C PHE A 157 -0.30 -5.82 -10.13
N ALA A 158 -1.35 -6.39 -10.74
CA ALA A 158 -1.54 -6.35 -12.19
C ALA A 158 -1.73 -4.92 -12.71
N GLN A 159 -2.41 -4.05 -11.95
CA GLN A 159 -2.50 -2.62 -12.26
C GLN A 159 -1.12 -1.93 -12.15
N GLN A 160 -0.38 -2.20 -11.08
CA GLN A 160 0.91 -1.55 -10.83
C GLN A 160 2.03 -2.02 -11.78
N ALA A 161 1.91 -3.23 -12.33
CA ALA A 161 2.74 -3.72 -13.44
C ALA A 161 2.60 -2.87 -14.73
N ARG A 162 1.57 -2.02 -14.82
CA ARG A 162 1.32 -1.11 -15.95
C ARG A 162 1.49 0.37 -15.57
N ALA A 163 2.05 0.66 -14.40
CA ALA A 163 2.26 2.05 -13.95
C ALA A 163 3.30 2.78 -14.82
N ASP A 164 3.19 4.10 -14.97
CA ASP A 164 4.14 4.88 -15.77
C ASP A 164 5.58 4.84 -15.21
N ASN A 165 5.71 4.65 -13.90
CA ASN A 165 6.99 4.58 -13.22
C ASN A 165 7.58 3.15 -13.27
N HIS A 166 8.72 3.00 -13.96
CA HIS A 166 9.42 1.72 -14.09
C HIS A 166 9.80 1.08 -12.74
N THR A 167 10.12 1.87 -11.72
CA THR A 167 10.43 1.34 -10.37
C THR A 167 9.21 0.69 -9.71
N VAL A 168 8.00 1.18 -10.01
CA VAL A 168 6.74 0.60 -9.55
C VAL A 168 6.45 -0.70 -10.28
N ARG A 169 6.63 -0.72 -11.60
CA ARG A 169 6.47 -1.95 -12.40
C ARG A 169 7.44 -3.04 -11.99
N GLN A 170 8.69 -2.67 -11.72
CA GLN A 170 9.71 -3.58 -11.17
C GLN A 170 9.28 -4.14 -9.80
N ALA A 171 8.85 -3.28 -8.88
CA ALA A 171 8.37 -3.71 -7.56
C ALA A 171 7.17 -4.66 -7.68
N ALA A 172 6.24 -4.39 -8.60
CA ALA A 172 5.11 -5.28 -8.88
C ALA A 172 5.59 -6.66 -9.34
N CYS A 173 6.57 -6.75 -10.24
CA CYS A 173 7.14 -8.04 -10.68
C CYS A 173 7.73 -8.82 -9.50
N HIS A 174 8.49 -8.17 -8.61
CA HIS A 174 9.03 -8.81 -7.41
C HIS A 174 7.92 -9.28 -6.44
N CYS A 175 6.83 -8.54 -6.32
CA CYS A 175 5.70 -8.98 -5.51
C CYS A 175 4.99 -10.19 -6.12
N ILE A 176 4.83 -10.25 -7.44
CA ILE A 176 4.26 -11.41 -8.13
C ILE A 176 5.14 -12.65 -7.91
N VAL A 177 6.47 -12.49 -7.97
CA VAL A 177 7.44 -13.55 -7.60
C VAL A 177 7.22 -14.02 -6.15
N GLU A 178 6.99 -13.10 -5.21
CA GLU A 178 6.71 -13.47 -3.81
C GLU A 178 5.41 -14.26 -3.68
N LEU A 179 4.36 -13.89 -4.42
CA LEU A 179 3.11 -14.68 -4.43
C LEU A 179 3.37 -16.11 -4.88
N ALA A 180 4.15 -16.30 -5.95
CA ALA A 180 4.45 -17.63 -6.49
C ALA A 180 5.36 -18.50 -5.60
N THR A 181 6.05 -17.92 -4.61
CA THR A 181 7.08 -18.62 -3.83
C THR A 181 6.78 -18.73 -2.34
N LYS A 182 5.94 -17.86 -1.79
CA LYS A 182 5.69 -17.77 -0.34
C LYS A 182 4.24 -17.85 0.07
N VAL A 183 3.30 -17.66 -0.86
CA VAL A 183 1.86 -17.68 -0.57
C VAL A 183 1.30 -19.04 -0.96
N ASP A 184 0.27 -19.50 -0.25
CA ASP A 184 -0.38 -20.78 -0.54
C ASP A 184 -0.76 -20.88 -2.03
N HIS A 185 -0.33 -21.98 -2.64
CA HIS A 185 -0.55 -22.25 -4.05
C HIS A 185 -2.04 -22.37 -4.38
N GLN A 186 -2.86 -22.90 -3.47
CA GLN A 186 -4.30 -23.01 -3.75
C GLN A 186 -4.92 -21.63 -3.92
N ALA A 187 -4.58 -20.68 -3.04
CA ALA A 187 -5.05 -19.29 -3.13
C ALA A 187 -4.59 -18.58 -4.43
N VAL A 188 -3.36 -18.81 -4.87
CA VAL A 188 -2.79 -18.14 -6.06
C VAL A 188 -3.27 -18.76 -7.39
N SER A 189 -3.61 -20.05 -7.41
CA SER A 189 -3.88 -20.83 -8.63
C SER A 189 -4.88 -20.18 -9.60
N LYS A 190 -6.00 -19.66 -9.07
CA LYS A 190 -7.06 -18.99 -9.86
C LYS A 190 -6.59 -17.69 -10.54
N HIS A 191 -5.45 -17.14 -10.13
CA HIS A 191 -4.93 -15.86 -10.59
C HIS A 191 -3.75 -15.97 -11.55
N VAL A 192 -3.23 -17.17 -11.78
CA VAL A 192 -2.00 -17.39 -12.56
C VAL A 192 -2.07 -16.74 -13.95
N THR A 193 -3.21 -16.82 -14.64
CA THR A 193 -3.38 -16.18 -15.95
C THR A 193 -3.16 -14.66 -15.88
N THR A 194 -3.83 -13.97 -14.95
CA THR A 194 -3.69 -12.52 -14.75
C THR A 194 -2.26 -12.13 -14.39
N LEU A 195 -1.60 -12.92 -13.54
CA LEU A 195 -0.22 -12.68 -13.12
C LEU A 195 0.76 -12.86 -14.27
N VAL A 196 0.60 -13.91 -15.08
CA VAL A 196 1.42 -14.15 -16.27
C VAL A 196 1.21 -13.05 -17.31
N GLU A 197 -0.01 -12.60 -17.55
CA GLU A 197 -0.27 -11.48 -18.47
C GLU A 197 0.40 -10.18 -18.02
N ALA A 198 0.36 -9.89 -16.71
CA ALA A 198 1.05 -8.73 -16.13
C ALA A 198 2.58 -8.83 -16.33
N LEU A 199 3.16 -10.00 -16.05
CA LEU A 199 4.59 -10.24 -16.24
C LEU A 199 4.99 -10.22 -17.72
N MET A 200 4.17 -10.74 -18.64
CA MET A 200 4.43 -10.69 -20.08
C MET A 200 4.46 -9.26 -20.62
N ALA A 201 3.63 -8.37 -20.07
CA ALA A 201 3.70 -6.95 -20.38
C ALA A 201 5.03 -6.34 -19.89
N CYS A 202 5.43 -6.62 -18.65
CA CYS A 202 6.71 -6.18 -18.08
C CYS A 202 7.95 -6.80 -18.75
N PHE A 203 7.83 -8.00 -19.33
CA PHE A 203 8.92 -8.63 -20.07
C PHE A 203 9.27 -7.85 -21.36
N LYS A 204 8.31 -7.10 -21.90
CA LYS A 204 8.48 -6.22 -23.05
C LYS A 204 8.79 -4.76 -22.67
N ASP A 205 9.07 -4.50 -21.40
CA ASP A 205 9.31 -3.16 -20.89
C ASP A 205 10.55 -2.51 -21.50
N GLU A 206 10.61 -1.18 -21.55
CA GLU A 206 11.78 -0.43 -22.01
C GLU A 206 12.94 -0.52 -20.99
N ALA A 207 12.62 -0.56 -19.69
CA ALA A 207 13.60 -0.63 -18.62
C ALA A 207 14.11 -2.06 -18.42
N TRP A 208 15.44 -2.24 -18.54
CA TRP A 208 16.08 -3.55 -18.39
C TRP A 208 15.78 -4.23 -17.05
N ALA A 209 15.79 -3.47 -15.94
CA ALA A 209 15.50 -4.00 -14.61
C ALA A 209 14.06 -4.55 -14.46
N VAL A 210 13.11 -3.99 -15.20
CA VAL A 210 11.72 -4.49 -15.20
C VAL A 210 11.65 -5.81 -15.97
N ARG A 211 12.30 -5.89 -17.13
CA ARG A 211 12.37 -7.13 -17.92
C ARG A 211 13.01 -8.27 -17.13
N ASP A 212 14.12 -8.00 -16.45
CA ASP A 212 14.82 -8.99 -15.62
C ASP A 212 13.94 -9.55 -14.50
N ALA A 213 13.27 -8.65 -13.74
CA ALA A 213 12.32 -9.07 -12.71
C ALA A 213 11.13 -9.87 -13.29
N ALA A 214 10.65 -9.49 -14.48
CA ALA A 214 9.58 -10.19 -15.18
C ALA A 214 9.99 -11.59 -15.65
N CYS A 215 11.22 -11.77 -16.17
CA CYS A 215 11.78 -13.07 -16.55
C CYS A 215 11.69 -14.07 -15.39
N ILE A 216 12.15 -13.64 -14.21
CA ILE A 216 12.14 -14.46 -12.99
C ILE A 216 10.71 -14.83 -12.60
N GLY A 217 9.79 -13.86 -12.64
CA GLY A 217 8.37 -14.09 -12.37
C GLY A 217 7.74 -15.11 -13.33
N LEU A 218 7.99 -14.97 -14.63
CA LEU A 218 7.45 -15.88 -15.64
C LEU A 218 7.91 -17.31 -15.40
N LEU A 219 9.21 -17.51 -15.18
CA LEU A 219 9.78 -18.83 -14.88
C LEU A 219 9.04 -19.50 -13.70
N LEU A 220 8.86 -18.77 -12.60
CA LEU A 220 8.22 -19.31 -11.40
C LEU A 220 6.73 -19.59 -11.58
N CYS A 221 6.00 -18.72 -12.30
CA CYS A 221 4.60 -18.97 -12.64
C CYS A 221 4.44 -20.18 -13.58
N PHE A 222 5.41 -20.45 -14.47
CA PHE A 222 5.38 -21.64 -15.31
C PHE A 222 5.69 -22.91 -14.52
N THR A 223 6.69 -22.90 -13.64
CA THR A 223 6.96 -24.03 -12.73
C THR A 223 5.73 -24.35 -11.88
N PHE A 224 5.04 -23.32 -11.38
CA PHE A 224 3.79 -23.47 -10.65
C PHE A 224 2.71 -24.23 -11.45
N ARG A 225 2.54 -23.88 -12.73
CA ARG A 225 1.55 -24.52 -13.61
C ARG A 225 1.91 -25.98 -13.93
N VAL A 226 3.20 -26.29 -14.04
CA VAL A 226 3.70 -27.64 -14.32
C VAL A 226 3.55 -28.56 -13.09
N CYS A 227 3.73 -28.04 -11.86
CA CYS A 227 3.56 -28.83 -10.64
C CYS A 227 2.11 -29.10 -10.22
N GLN A 228 1.12 -28.51 -10.92
CA GLN A 228 -0.31 -28.74 -10.67
C GLN A 228 -0.97 -29.70 -11.66
N ILE A 229 -0.23 -30.19 -12.66
CA ILE A 229 -0.65 -31.24 -13.61
C ILE A 229 -0.06 -32.58 -13.15
#